data_AF-A0A4Y2PP99-F1
#
_entry.id   AF-A0A4Y2PP99-F1
#
_cell.length_a   1.000
_cell.length_b   1.000
_cell.length_c   1.000
_cell.angle_alpha   90.00
_cell.angle_beta   90.00
_cell.angle_gamma   90.00
#
_symmetry.space_group_name_H-M   'P 1'
#
loop_
_entity.id
_entity.type
_entity.pdbx_description
1 polymer ?
#
loop_
_entity_poly.entity_id
_entity_poly.type
_entity_poly.pdbx_seq_one_letter_code
_entity_poly.pdbx_strand_id
1 'polypeptide(L)'
;MNSDEEPIAKRRRMTKDMKARSSARQSQESLDRIRAVDAAACRRRIEAETPSQSQAHRERNAEAHHIVRDRQRICDKAIHFMEAQVETDNCGPMNIICHFCKSKNFAAERPFNGKFTSRCRKGKIKLEEPSDALGNIMQ
;
A
#
# COMPACT_ATOMS: atom_id res chain seq x y z
N MET A 1 9.56 26.53 -11.22
CA MET A 1 10.88 25.87 -11.40
C MET A 1 11.91 26.85 -10.91
N ASN A 2 12.58 26.57 -9.80
CA ASN A 2 13.58 27.46 -9.25
C ASN A 2 14.67 26.61 -8.60
N SER A 3 15.90 26.72 -9.10
CA SER A 3 17.08 26.18 -8.41
C SER A 3 18.33 26.96 -8.87
N ASP A 4 18.45 28.20 -8.41
CA ASP A 4 19.77 28.82 -8.23
C ASP A 4 20.48 28.14 -7.05
N GLU A 5 20.77 26.84 -7.20
CA GLU A 5 21.51 26.09 -6.18
C GLU A 5 22.96 26.55 -6.19
N GLU A 6 23.41 27.13 -5.07
CA GLU A 6 24.80 27.59 -4.95
C GLU A 6 25.80 26.49 -5.34
N PRO A 7 26.90 26.83 -6.06
CA PRO A 7 27.86 25.85 -6.57
C PRO A 7 28.44 24.93 -5.49
N ILE A 8 28.60 25.44 -4.26
CA ILE A 8 29.13 24.70 -3.11
C ILE A 8 28.11 23.68 -2.60
N ALA A 9 26.83 24.07 -2.51
CA ALA A 9 25.74 23.18 -2.11
C ALA A 9 25.58 22.02 -3.09
N LYS A 10 25.64 22.32 -4.41
CA LYS A 10 25.59 21.31 -5.47
C LYS A 10 26.74 20.30 -5.37
N ARG A 11 27.98 20.77 -5.16
CA ARG A 11 29.15 19.88 -4.97
C ARG A 11 28.98 18.98 -3.74
N ARG A 12 28.55 19.54 -2.60
CA ARG A 12 28.30 18.76 -1.37
C ARG A 12 27.23 17.67 -1.57
N ARG A 13 26.15 17.97 -2.30
CA ARG A 13 25.10 17.01 -2.65
C ARG A 13 25.67 15.85 -3.48
N MET A 14 26.39 16.17 -4.56
CA MET A 14 26.98 15.18 -5.45
C MET A 14 27.96 14.24 -4.72
N THR A 15 28.80 14.76 -3.82
CA THR A 15 29.72 13.94 -3.03
C THR A 15 28.97 13.01 -2.06
N LYS A 16 27.92 13.50 -1.39
CA LYS A 16 27.08 12.67 -0.52
C LYS A 16 26.38 11.56 -1.30
N ASP A 17 25.82 11.88 -2.47
CA ASP A 17 25.15 10.92 -3.33
C ASP A 17 26.12 9.87 -3.88
N MET A 18 27.33 10.27 -4.28
CA MET A 18 28.38 9.34 -4.72
C MET A 18 28.76 8.37 -3.59
N LYS A 19 28.97 8.86 -2.38
CA LYS A 19 29.30 8.03 -1.22
C LYS A 19 28.16 7.07 -0.88
N ALA A 20 26.92 7.55 -0.88
CA ALA A 20 25.74 6.72 -0.65
C ALA A 20 25.63 5.59 -1.68
N ARG A 21 25.83 5.89 -2.97
CA ARG A 21 25.85 4.87 -4.04
C ARG A 21 26.97 3.87 -3.87
N SER A 22 28.17 4.32 -3.49
CA SER A 22 29.30 3.43 -3.22
C SER A 22 29.02 2.49 -2.06
N SER A 23 28.49 3.00 -0.95
CA SER A 23 28.12 2.19 0.21
C SER A 23 26.99 1.21 -0.10
N ALA A 24 25.97 1.64 -0.86
CA ALA A 24 24.88 0.77 -1.31
C ALA A 24 25.39 -0.37 -2.21
N ARG A 25 26.34 -0.09 -3.12
CA ARG A 25 26.99 -1.12 -3.93
C ARG A 25 27.77 -2.10 -3.08
N GLN A 26 28.54 -1.63 -2.10
CA GLN A 26 29.28 -2.50 -1.18
C GLN A 26 28.34 -3.39 -0.36
N SER A 27 27.22 -2.85 0.14
CA SER A 27 26.22 -3.66 0.84
C SER A 27 25.52 -4.65 -0.08
N GLN A 28 25.30 -4.30 -1.35
CA GLN A 28 24.72 -5.23 -2.31
C GLN A 28 25.71 -6.34 -2.67
N GLU A 29 26.96 -6.00 -2.89
CA GLU A 29 28.03 -6.96 -3.19
C GLU A 29 28.25 -7.94 -2.03
N SER A 30 28.18 -7.48 -0.78
CA SER A 30 28.26 -8.39 0.37
C SER A 30 27.09 -9.37 0.42
N LEU A 31 25.87 -8.89 0.15
CA LEU A 31 24.69 -9.76 0.04
C LEU A 31 24.83 -10.76 -1.11
N ASP A 32 25.35 -10.32 -2.26
CA ASP A 32 25.52 -11.19 -3.42
C ASP A 32 26.59 -12.26 -3.19
N ARG A 33 27.65 -11.93 -2.42
CA ARG A 33 28.63 -12.93 -1.97
C ARG A 33 28.01 -13.97 -1.06
N ILE A 34 27.16 -13.57 -0.10
CA ILE A 34 26.44 -14.50 0.78
C ILE A 34 25.54 -15.41 -0.05
N ARG A 35 24.73 -14.83 -0.94
CA ARG A 35 23.85 -15.59 -1.86
C ARG A 35 24.63 -16.57 -2.73
N ALA A 36 25.80 -16.19 -3.24
CA ALA A 36 26.64 -17.05 -4.04
C ALA A 36 27.17 -18.26 -3.24
N VAL A 37 27.59 -18.02 -2.00
CA VAL A 37 28.05 -19.06 -1.07
C VAL A 37 26.90 -20.02 -0.73
N ASP A 38 25.73 -19.50 -0.40
CA ASP A 38 24.55 -20.29 -0.07
C ASP A 38 24.09 -21.12 -1.27
N ALA A 39 24.08 -20.53 -2.47
CA ALA A 39 23.75 -21.23 -3.69
C ALA A 39 24.75 -22.37 -3.98
N ALA A 40 26.05 -22.14 -3.75
CA ALA A 40 27.07 -23.18 -3.90
C ALA A 40 26.92 -24.29 -2.84
N ALA A 41 26.58 -23.95 -1.60
CA ALA A 41 26.29 -24.93 -0.55
C ALA A 41 25.05 -25.77 -0.90
N CYS A 42 24.00 -25.13 -1.42
CA CYS A 42 22.78 -25.80 -1.87
C CYS A 42 23.07 -26.79 -3.02
N ARG A 43 23.84 -26.39 -4.03
CA ARG A 43 24.26 -27.28 -5.12
C ARG A 43 24.98 -28.53 -4.62
N ARG A 44 25.98 -28.34 -3.75
CA ARG A 44 26.74 -29.46 -3.15
C ARG A 44 25.84 -30.41 -2.36
N ARG A 45 24.83 -29.88 -1.65
CA ARG A 45 23.86 -30.71 -0.94
C ARG A 45 23.01 -31.54 -1.89
N ILE A 46 22.50 -30.94 -2.96
CA ILE A 46 21.67 -31.64 -3.96
C ILE A 46 22.48 -32.74 -4.65
N GLU A 47 23.74 -32.48 -5.00
CA GLU A 47 24.62 -33.47 -5.63
C GLU A 47 24.95 -34.64 -4.71
N ALA A 48 25.03 -34.41 -3.40
CA ALA A 48 25.31 -35.44 -2.40
C ALA A 48 24.04 -36.14 -1.86
N GLU A 49 22.84 -35.68 -2.20
CA GLU A 49 21.58 -36.25 -1.73
C GLU A 49 21.32 -37.61 -2.39
N THR A 50 20.91 -38.59 -1.58
CA THR A 50 20.49 -39.88 -2.11
C THR A 50 19.11 -39.78 -2.77
N PRO A 51 18.74 -40.68 -3.70
CA PRO A 51 17.42 -40.67 -4.33
C PRO A 51 16.25 -40.70 -3.34
N SER A 52 16.38 -41.44 -2.23
CA SER A 52 15.35 -41.50 -1.18
C SER A 52 15.22 -40.19 -0.41
N GLN A 53 16.34 -39.51 -0.11
CA GLN A 53 16.32 -38.19 0.53
C GLN A 53 15.71 -37.14 -0.40
N SER A 54 16.09 -37.16 -1.68
CA SER A 54 15.55 -36.25 -2.69
C SER A 54 14.04 -36.42 -2.84
N GLN A 55 13.56 -37.68 -2.83
CA GLN A 55 12.13 -37.98 -2.88
C GLN A 55 11.39 -37.46 -1.63
N ALA A 56 11.92 -37.73 -0.43
CA ALA A 56 11.34 -37.22 0.82
C ALA A 56 11.37 -35.67 0.90
N HIS A 57 12.33 -35.01 0.25
CA HIS A 57 12.34 -33.56 0.14
C HIS A 57 11.24 -33.04 -0.81
N ARG A 58 11.06 -33.69 -1.97
CA ARG A 58 9.97 -33.35 -2.90
C ARG A 58 8.60 -33.50 -2.27
N GLU A 59 8.37 -34.57 -1.52
CA GLU A 59 7.10 -34.83 -0.82
C GLU A 59 6.80 -33.77 0.23
N ARG A 60 7.77 -33.42 1.07
CA ARG A 60 7.63 -32.32 2.05
C ARG A 60 7.32 -30.98 1.38
N ASN A 61 8.00 -30.66 0.27
CA ASN A 61 7.73 -29.43 -0.46
C ASN A 61 6.33 -29.44 -1.08
N ALA A 62 5.89 -30.57 -1.64
CA ALA A 62 4.55 -30.73 -2.20
C ALA A 62 3.46 -30.54 -1.13
N GLU A 63 3.64 -31.13 0.05
CA GLU A 63 2.75 -30.95 1.20
C GLU A 63 2.68 -29.49 1.66
N ALA A 64 3.83 -28.82 1.81
CA ALA A 64 3.86 -27.40 2.16
C ALA A 64 3.11 -26.53 1.13
N HIS A 65 3.28 -26.80 -0.17
CA HIS A 65 2.52 -26.13 -1.22
C HIS A 65 1.02 -26.43 -1.14
N HIS A 66 0.64 -27.66 -0.79
CA HIS A 66 -0.75 -28.04 -0.59
C HIS A 66 -1.39 -27.23 0.54
N ILE A 67 -0.70 -27.12 1.69
CA ILE A 67 -1.16 -26.35 2.85
C ILE A 67 -1.38 -24.87 2.50
N VAL A 68 -0.45 -24.25 1.77
CA VAL A 68 -0.58 -22.85 1.35
C VAL A 68 -1.78 -22.66 0.41
N ARG A 69 -1.97 -23.56 -0.56
CA ARG A 69 -3.12 -23.51 -1.48
C ARG A 69 -4.44 -23.70 -0.76
N ASP A 70 -4.51 -24.62 0.19
CA ASP A 70 -5.72 -24.86 0.96
C ASP A 70 -6.07 -23.68 1.85
N ARG A 71 -5.08 -23.07 2.50
CA ARG A 71 -5.27 -21.80 3.22
C ARG A 71 -5.83 -20.72 2.31
N GLN A 72 -5.26 -20.55 1.12
CA GLN A 72 -5.76 -19.57 0.16
C GLN A 72 -7.22 -19.86 -0.24
N ARG A 73 -7.54 -21.11 -0.54
CA ARG A 73 -8.93 -21.52 -0.86
C ARG A 73 -9.89 -21.26 0.30
N ILE A 74 -9.46 -21.47 1.54
CA ILE A 74 -10.26 -21.17 2.73
C ILE A 74 -10.49 -19.65 2.84
N CYS A 75 -9.45 -18.84 2.65
CA CYS A 75 -9.59 -17.38 2.64
C CYS A 75 -10.53 -16.91 1.53
N ASP A 76 -10.38 -17.42 0.30
CA ASP A 76 -11.21 -17.02 -0.84
C ASP A 76 -12.68 -17.41 -0.63
N LYS A 77 -12.95 -18.58 -0.04
CA LYS A 77 -14.32 -19.01 0.33
C LYS A 77 -14.88 -18.22 1.51
N ALA A 78 -14.06 -17.89 2.50
CA ALA A 78 -14.49 -17.10 3.65
C ALA A 78 -14.79 -15.65 3.27
N ILE A 79 -14.12 -15.12 2.23
CA ILE A 79 -14.32 -13.78 1.68
C ILE A 79 -15.24 -13.86 0.45
N HIS A 80 -16.40 -14.51 0.58
CA HIS A 80 -17.50 -14.28 -0.36
C HIS A 80 -18.14 -12.93 -0.08
N PHE A 81 -17.47 -11.86 -0.52
CA PHE A 81 -17.98 -10.49 -0.45
C PHE A 81 -19.21 -10.35 -1.36
N MET A 82 -20.39 -10.33 -0.76
CA MET A 82 -21.62 -10.01 -1.47
C MET A 82 -21.84 -8.50 -1.46
N GLU A 83 -21.50 -7.84 -2.56
CA GLU A 83 -21.70 -6.40 -2.74
C GLU A 83 -23.16 -5.97 -2.48
N ALA A 84 -24.13 -6.83 -2.81
CA ALA A 84 -25.55 -6.58 -2.57
C ALA A 84 -25.95 -6.49 -1.07
N GLN A 85 -25.12 -7.02 -0.16
CA GLN A 85 -25.35 -6.93 1.29
C GLN A 85 -24.66 -5.71 1.92
N VAL A 86 -23.87 -4.96 1.16
CA VAL A 86 -23.27 -3.73 1.67
C VAL A 86 -24.38 -2.68 1.79
N GLU A 87 -24.62 -2.24 3.03
CA GLU A 87 -25.58 -1.17 3.30
C GLU A 87 -25.16 0.10 2.52
N THR A 88 -26.00 0.51 1.57
CA THR A 88 -25.73 1.68 0.74
C THR A 88 -26.35 2.91 1.37
N ASP A 89 -25.50 3.88 1.73
CA ASP A 89 -25.95 5.19 2.20
C ASP A 89 -26.20 6.14 1.03
N ASN A 90 -27.37 6.78 1.03
CA ASN A 90 -27.68 7.89 0.12
C ASN A 90 -27.14 9.21 0.69
N CYS A 91 -26.45 10.01 -0.13
CA CYS A 91 -25.86 11.29 0.30
C CYS A 91 -26.88 12.38 0.66
N GLY A 92 -28.17 12.13 0.46
CA GLY A 92 -29.21 13.13 0.58
C GLY A 92 -29.03 14.28 -0.42
N PRO A 93 -29.70 15.41 -0.21
CA PRO A 93 -29.52 16.61 -1.00
C PRO A 93 -28.08 17.15 -0.89
N MET A 94 -27.43 17.39 -2.04
CA MET A 94 -26.01 17.82 -2.13
C MET A 94 -25.75 19.25 -1.61
N ASN A 95 -26.79 19.98 -1.23
CA ASN A 95 -26.71 21.29 -0.58
C ASN A 95 -26.66 21.19 0.96
N ILE A 96 -26.70 19.98 1.53
CA ILE A 96 -26.71 19.73 2.97
C ILE A 96 -25.40 19.07 3.39
N ILE A 97 -24.90 19.43 4.58
CA ILE A 97 -23.69 18.83 5.16
C ILE A 97 -23.93 17.33 5.39
N CYS A 98 -22.97 16.52 4.96
CA CYS A 98 -23.02 15.08 5.11
C CYS A 98 -23.19 14.67 6.59
N HIS A 99 -24.28 13.97 6.94
CA HIS A 99 -24.60 13.67 8.35
C HIS A 99 -23.49 12.90 9.09
N PHE A 100 -22.81 11.96 8.42
CA PHE A 100 -21.76 11.12 9.05
C PHE A 100 -20.38 11.80 9.07
N CYS A 101 -19.83 12.19 7.91
CA CYS A 101 -18.46 12.71 7.83
C CYS A 101 -18.35 14.24 7.90
N LYS A 102 -19.49 14.95 7.95
CA LYS A 102 -19.59 16.41 8.06
C LYS A 102 -18.90 17.19 6.93
N SER A 103 -18.64 16.55 5.77
CA SER A 103 -18.15 17.22 4.57
C SER A 103 -19.28 17.99 3.86
N LYS A 104 -18.93 19.08 3.16
CA LYS A 104 -19.77 19.64 2.09
C LYS A 104 -19.53 18.81 0.82
N ASN A 105 -20.58 18.21 0.26
CA ASN A 105 -20.48 17.43 -0.97
C ASN A 105 -20.79 18.35 -2.16
N PHE A 106 -19.88 18.49 -3.12
CA PHE A 106 -20.13 19.33 -4.30
C PHE A 106 -20.86 18.55 -5.40
N ALA A 107 -21.80 19.17 -6.12
CA ALA A 107 -22.54 18.51 -7.20
C ALA A 107 -21.63 17.86 -8.26
N ALA A 108 -20.46 18.44 -8.51
CA ALA A 108 -19.44 17.91 -9.43
C ALA A 108 -18.78 16.61 -8.95
N GLU A 109 -18.88 16.26 -7.67
CA GLU A 109 -18.30 15.05 -7.08
C GLU A 109 -19.32 13.90 -7.01
N ARG A 110 -20.53 14.09 -7.55
CA ARG A 110 -21.59 13.09 -7.53
C ARG A 110 -21.22 11.91 -8.45
N PRO A 111 -21.14 10.66 -7.93
CA PRO A 111 -21.02 9.47 -8.75
C PRO A 111 -22.24 9.37 -9.67
N PHE A 112 -22.05 8.87 -10.90
CA PHE A 112 -23.13 8.75 -11.88
C PHE A 112 -24.35 7.97 -11.34
N ASN A 113 -24.10 6.93 -10.54
CA ASN A 113 -25.11 6.09 -9.92
C ASN A 113 -25.70 6.68 -8.61
N GLY A 114 -25.20 7.82 -8.14
CA GLY A 114 -25.61 8.48 -6.90
C GLY A 114 -25.28 7.73 -5.60
N LYS A 115 -24.49 6.65 -5.66
CA LYS A 115 -24.18 5.78 -4.51
C LYS A 115 -22.70 5.87 -4.14
N PHE A 116 -22.39 5.82 -2.85
CA PHE A 116 -21.03 5.74 -2.33
C PHE A 116 -20.86 4.50 -1.44
N THR A 117 -19.72 3.83 -1.55
CA THR A 117 -19.32 2.72 -0.66
C THR A 117 -18.45 3.18 0.52
N SER A 118 -17.90 4.41 0.46
CA SER A 118 -17.23 5.05 1.59
C SER A 118 -17.51 6.55 1.58
N ARG A 119 -17.95 7.06 2.72
CA ARG A 119 -18.49 8.41 2.86
C ARG A 119 -17.35 9.42 3.00
N CYS A 120 -16.99 10.06 1.89
CA CYS A 120 -16.08 11.22 1.74
C CYS A 120 -14.89 11.27 2.73
N ARG A 121 -13.73 10.74 2.32
CA ARG A 121 -12.44 10.90 3.04
C ARG A 121 -11.84 12.31 2.93
N LYS A 122 -12.58 13.31 2.42
CA LYS A 122 -12.10 14.69 2.32
C LYS A 122 -12.21 15.35 3.69
N GLY A 123 -11.08 15.79 4.22
CA GLY A 123 -10.90 16.24 5.60
C GLY A 123 -11.92 17.28 6.09
N LYS A 124 -12.07 17.35 7.42
CA LYS A 124 -12.93 18.32 8.10
C LYS A 124 -12.53 19.74 7.70
N ILE A 125 -13.42 20.47 7.03
CA ILE A 125 -13.25 21.89 6.77
C ILE A 125 -13.77 22.65 8.00
N LYS A 126 -12.95 23.56 8.56
CA LYS A 126 -13.44 24.55 9.52
C LYS A 126 -14.33 25.52 8.75
N LEU A 127 -15.62 25.51 9.03
CA LEU A 127 -16.55 26.51 8.51
C LEU A 127 -16.48 27.75 9.40
N GLU A 128 -16.52 28.93 8.80
CA GLU A 128 -16.80 30.16 9.52
C GLU A 128 -18.25 30.10 10.04
N GLU A 129 -18.46 30.69 11.22
CA GLU A 129 -19.78 30.70 11.86
C GLU A 129 -20.79 31.38 10.93
N PRO A 130 -22.00 30.81 10.79
CA PRO A 130 -23.02 31.39 9.94
C PRO A 130 -23.37 32.78 10.47
N SER A 131 -23.20 33.78 9.61
CA SER A 131 -23.61 35.15 9.86
C SER A 131 -24.87 35.49 9.09
N ASP A 132 -25.71 36.37 9.65
CA ASP A 132 -26.88 36.90 8.96
C ASP A 132 -26.49 37.84 7.80
N ALA A 133 -27.48 38.32 7.03
CA ALA A 133 -27.26 39.25 5.91
C ALA A 133 -26.66 40.61 6.34
N LEU A 134 -26.51 40.86 7.64
CA LEU A 134 -25.91 42.04 8.24
C LEU A 134 -24.54 41.75 8.89
N GLY A 135 -24.05 40.51 8.80
CA GLY A 135 -22.73 40.09 9.29
C GLY A 135 -22.69 39.65 10.75
N ASN A 136 -23.83 39.47 11.43
CA ASN A 136 -23.85 39.06 12.84
C ASN A 136 -23.82 37.53 12.99
N ILE A 137 -22.97 37.04 13.88
CA ILE A 137 -22.82 35.61 14.19
C ILE A 137 -24.13 35.09 14.79
N MET A 138 -24.74 34.10 14.14
CA MET A 138 -25.93 33.42 14.67
C MET A 138 -25.47 32.35 15.68
N GLN A 139 -25.76 32.58 16.97
CA GLN A 139 -25.56 31.62 18.06
C GLN A 139 -26.56 30.45 18.00
#